data_AF-A0A564XVK8-F1
#
_entry.id   AF-A0A564XVK8-F1
#
_cell.length_a   1.000
_cell.length_b   1.000
_cell.length_c   1.000
_cell.angle_alpha   90.00
_cell.angle_beta   90.00
_cell.angle_gamma   90.00
#
_symmetry.space_group_name_H-M   'P 1'
#
loop_
_entity.id
_entity.type
_entity.pdbx_description
1 polymer ?
#
loop_
_entity_poly.entity_id
_entity_poly.type
_entity_poly.pdbx_seq_one_letter_code
_entity_poly.pdbx_strand_id
1 'polypeptide(L)'
;MNTSPRSPCQFYDVNGKPFRPTLKPHPNFDVHADVDVLCKSMRCWGTDEDAIIKILGKRTNEQRMQIVSAYKAKYGRELAKDLEGDLSGHFKDCCILLTECPYYLMAKSLYYAFKGVGTNENTIIEILVGCYNEELEKLKQAYIYVLRDKGIKGKLHRIFTPDFFAKIIWNS
;
A
#
# COMPACT_ATOMS: atom_id res chain seq x y z
N MET A 1 21.67 -9.70 -10.72
CA MET A 1 20.69 -8.61 -10.57
C MET A 1 20.95 -7.96 -9.23
N ASN A 2 21.40 -6.71 -9.23
CA ASN A 2 21.89 -6.02 -8.04
C ASN A 2 20.72 -5.29 -7.37
N THR A 3 20.07 -5.93 -6.38
CA THR A 3 19.12 -5.23 -5.51
C THR A 3 19.93 -4.58 -4.39
N SER A 4 19.96 -3.24 -4.38
CA SER A 4 20.48 -2.45 -3.27
C SER A 4 19.95 -3.02 -1.94
N PRO A 5 20.81 -3.32 -0.95
CA PRO A 5 20.34 -3.86 0.32
C PRO A 5 19.49 -2.81 1.01
N ARG A 6 18.19 -3.11 1.19
CA ARG A 6 17.28 -2.33 2.05
C ARG A 6 17.97 -2.03 3.38
N SER A 7 17.76 -0.84 3.95
CA SER A 7 18.45 -0.40 5.16
C SER A 7 18.27 -1.38 6.34
N PRO A 8 19.33 -1.67 7.14
CA PRO A 8 19.32 -2.71 8.19
C PRO A 8 18.24 -2.54 9.27
N CYS A 9 17.79 -1.31 9.51
CA CYS A 9 16.82 -0.94 10.55
C CYS A 9 15.43 -1.56 10.38
N GLN A 10 15.06 -2.06 9.20
CA GLN A 10 13.78 -2.76 8.99
C GLN A 10 13.84 -4.25 9.31
N PHE A 11 15.04 -4.82 9.45
CA PHE A 11 15.21 -6.27 9.60
C PHE A 11 15.65 -6.66 10.99
N TYR A 12 16.34 -5.78 11.71
CA TYR A 12 16.90 -6.08 13.02
C TYR A 12 16.54 -5.00 14.04
N ASP A 13 16.30 -5.41 15.28
CA ASP A 13 16.12 -4.50 16.40
C ASP A 13 17.45 -3.85 16.84
N VAL A 14 17.39 -2.97 17.85
CA VAL A 14 18.56 -2.26 18.38
C VAL A 14 19.66 -3.17 18.94
N ASN A 15 19.33 -4.44 19.22
CA ASN A 15 20.26 -5.46 19.71
C ASN A 15 20.74 -6.40 18.59
N GLY A 16 20.39 -6.12 17.33
CA GLY A 16 20.76 -6.94 16.17
C GLY A 16 19.95 -8.23 16.01
N LYS A 17 18.81 -8.38 16.71
CA LYS A 17 17.93 -9.56 16.57
C LYS A 17 16.93 -9.32 15.44
N PRO A 18 16.66 -10.31 14.56
CA PRO A 18 15.76 -10.10 13.45
C PRO A 18 14.31 -9.90 13.90
N PHE A 19 13.63 -8.92 13.31
CA PHE A 19 12.20 -8.74 13.45
C PHE A 19 11.45 -9.96 12.89
N ARG A 20 10.28 -10.26 13.48
CA ARG A 20 9.46 -11.42 13.12
C ARG A 20 8.18 -10.93 12.44
N PRO A 21 8.15 -10.83 11.10
CA PRO A 21 6.94 -10.41 10.40
C PRO A 21 5.87 -11.49 10.51
N THR A 22 4.62 -11.08 10.63
CA THR A 22 3.44 -11.96 10.61
C THR A 22 3.19 -12.51 9.20
N LEU A 23 3.62 -11.77 8.17
CA LEU A 23 3.46 -12.11 6.77
C LEU A 23 4.83 -12.25 6.11
N LYS A 24 5.09 -13.40 5.51
CA LYS A 24 6.31 -13.73 4.77
C LYS A 24 5.96 -14.06 3.32
N PRO A 25 6.91 -13.98 2.37
CA PRO A 25 6.68 -14.45 1.01
C PRO A 25 6.13 -15.88 1.04
N HIS A 26 4.99 -16.10 0.39
CA HIS A 26 4.40 -17.43 0.29
C HIS A 26 5.34 -18.35 -0.52
N PRO A 27 5.78 -19.50 0.03
CA PRO A 27 6.89 -20.28 -0.53
C PRO A 27 6.61 -20.88 -1.91
N ASN A 28 5.36 -21.27 -2.17
CA ASN A 28 4.92 -21.84 -3.45
C ASN A 28 3.95 -20.87 -4.14
N PHE A 29 4.36 -19.61 -4.28
CA PHE A 29 3.52 -18.59 -4.90
C PHE A 29 3.39 -18.82 -6.40
N ASP A 30 2.17 -19.09 -6.84
CA ASP A 30 1.76 -19.10 -8.24
C ASP A 30 0.74 -17.98 -8.46
N VAL A 31 1.18 -16.94 -9.16
CA VAL A 31 0.36 -15.77 -9.44
C VAL A 31 -0.88 -16.12 -10.26
N HIS A 32 -0.80 -17.06 -11.19
CA HIS A 32 -1.92 -17.41 -12.06
C HIS A 32 -2.95 -18.28 -11.33
N ALA A 33 -2.49 -19.19 -10.47
CA ALA A 33 -3.36 -19.95 -9.59
C ALA A 33 -4.14 -19.02 -8.63
N ASP A 34 -3.47 -18.07 -7.98
CA ASP A 34 -4.13 -17.11 -7.09
C ASP A 34 -5.13 -16.22 -7.85
N VAL A 35 -4.79 -15.76 -9.05
CA VAL A 35 -5.69 -14.99 -9.93
C VAL A 35 -6.95 -15.79 -10.29
N ASP A 36 -6.82 -17.09 -10.57
CA ASP A 36 -7.94 -17.94 -10.93
C ASP A 36 -8.86 -18.25 -9.75
N VAL A 37 -8.28 -18.45 -8.57
CA VAL A 37 -9.06 -18.62 -7.34
C VAL A 37 -9.82 -17.34 -7.02
N LEU A 38 -9.19 -16.17 -7.07
CA LEU A 38 -9.87 -14.89 -6.85
C LEU A 38 -11.00 -14.64 -7.85
N CYS A 39 -10.76 -14.94 -9.12
CA CYS A 39 -11.79 -14.78 -10.14
C CYS A 39 -12.98 -15.73 -9.91
N LYS A 40 -12.73 -16.96 -9.46
CA LYS A 40 -13.78 -17.94 -9.14
C LYS A 40 -14.55 -17.55 -7.89
N SER A 41 -13.87 -17.04 -6.85
CA SER A 41 -14.51 -16.63 -5.59
C SER A 41 -15.51 -15.49 -5.76
N MET A 42 -15.40 -14.73 -6.85
CA MET A 42 -16.24 -13.57 -7.20
C MET A 42 -17.37 -13.88 -8.21
N ARG A 43 -17.35 -15.04 -8.90
CA ARG A 43 -18.26 -15.29 -10.05
C ARG A 43 -19.49 -16.16 -9.76
N CYS A 44 -19.60 -16.76 -8.59
CA CYS A 44 -20.71 -17.66 -8.25
C CYS A 44 -21.82 -16.93 -7.47
N TRP A 45 -23.00 -17.55 -7.35
CA TRP A 45 -24.06 -17.03 -6.49
C TRP A 45 -23.60 -17.07 -5.03
N GLY A 46 -23.12 -15.93 -4.54
CA GLY A 46 -22.42 -15.79 -3.28
C GLY A 46 -20.90 -15.67 -3.47
N THR A 47 -20.26 -14.89 -2.59
CA THR A 47 -18.83 -14.62 -2.63
C THR A 47 -18.09 -15.55 -1.67
N ASP A 48 -17.04 -16.23 -2.14
CA ASP A 48 -16.16 -17.03 -1.27
C ASP A 48 -15.15 -16.10 -0.56
N GLU A 49 -15.61 -15.45 0.51
CA GLU A 49 -14.80 -14.52 1.31
C GLU A 49 -13.57 -15.21 1.92
N ASP A 50 -13.69 -16.49 2.28
CA ASP A 50 -12.59 -17.29 2.84
C ASP A 50 -11.44 -17.45 1.85
N ALA A 51 -11.74 -17.70 0.57
CA ALA A 51 -10.74 -17.76 -0.49
C ALA A 51 -10.04 -16.40 -0.68
N ILE A 52 -10.81 -15.30 -0.68
CA ILE A 52 -10.28 -13.94 -0.79
C ILE A 52 -9.34 -13.64 0.38
N ILE A 53 -9.74 -13.96 1.62
CA ILE A 53 -8.92 -13.77 2.83
C ILE A 53 -7.64 -14.62 2.77
N LYS A 54 -7.75 -15.88 2.35
CA LYS A 54 -6.58 -16.79 2.24
C LYS A 54 -5.55 -16.29 1.23
N ILE A 55 -5.98 -15.59 0.18
CA ILE A 55 -5.06 -15.03 -0.81
C ILE A 55 -4.60 -13.64 -0.35
N LEU A 56 -5.48 -12.65 -0.29
CA LEU A 56 -5.07 -11.27 0.01
C LEU A 56 -4.46 -11.11 1.40
N GLY A 57 -4.95 -11.86 2.39
CA GLY A 57 -4.45 -11.82 3.77
C GLY A 57 -3.16 -12.62 4.01
N LYS A 58 -2.75 -13.51 3.09
CA LYS A 58 -1.55 -14.37 3.24
C LYS A 58 -0.52 -14.22 2.12
N ARG A 59 -0.65 -13.21 1.26
CA ARG A 59 0.36 -12.82 0.26
C ARG A 59 0.99 -11.49 0.62
N THR A 60 2.31 -11.37 0.47
CA THR A 60 3.00 -10.09 0.72
C THR A 60 2.50 -9.00 -0.23
N ASN A 61 2.74 -7.72 0.10
CA ASN A 61 2.42 -6.61 -0.81
C ASN A 61 3.00 -6.84 -2.22
N GLU A 62 4.24 -7.31 -2.32
CA GLU A 62 4.90 -7.63 -3.59
C GLU A 62 4.14 -8.70 -4.38
N GLN A 63 3.74 -9.80 -3.72
CA GLN A 63 2.94 -10.85 -4.35
C GLN A 63 1.55 -10.34 -4.75
N ARG A 64 0.91 -9.50 -3.94
CA ARG A 64 -0.38 -8.87 -4.27
C ARG A 64 -0.29 -7.96 -5.48
N MET A 65 0.78 -7.17 -5.62
CA MET A 65 0.98 -6.35 -6.82
C MET A 65 1.14 -7.21 -8.08
N GLN A 66 1.80 -8.37 -7.97
CA GLN A 66 1.89 -9.33 -9.08
C GLN A 66 0.51 -9.90 -9.43
N ILE A 67 -0.30 -10.27 -8.43
CA ILE A 67 -1.68 -10.73 -8.62
C ILE A 67 -2.51 -9.66 -9.33
N VAL A 68 -2.49 -8.41 -8.85
CA VAL A 68 -3.26 -7.30 -9.44
C VAL A 68 -2.91 -7.10 -10.92
N SER A 69 -1.61 -7.11 -11.23
CA SER A 69 -1.13 -6.99 -12.62
C SER A 69 -1.57 -8.17 -13.48
N ALA A 70 -1.38 -9.40 -13.00
CA ALA A 70 -1.75 -10.61 -13.72
C ALA A 70 -3.27 -10.76 -13.90
N TYR A 71 -4.07 -10.32 -12.92
CA TYR A 71 -5.53 -10.30 -13.00
C TYR A 71 -6.00 -9.38 -14.12
N LYS A 72 -5.45 -8.17 -14.20
CA LYS A 72 -5.74 -7.20 -15.27
C LYS A 72 -5.32 -7.73 -16.63
N ALA A 73 -4.14 -8.35 -16.73
CA ALA A 73 -3.66 -8.94 -17.98
C ALA A 73 -4.53 -10.13 -18.45
N LYS A 74 -5.01 -10.98 -17.53
CA LYS A 74 -5.78 -12.18 -17.86
C LYS A 74 -7.25 -11.89 -18.17
N TYR A 75 -7.89 -10.99 -17.42
CA TYR A 75 -9.34 -10.77 -17.51
C TYR A 75 -9.72 -9.41 -18.11
N GLY A 76 -8.77 -8.50 -18.32
CA GLY A 76 -9.05 -7.16 -18.86
C GLY A 76 -9.84 -6.25 -17.91
N ARG A 77 -10.02 -6.66 -16.65
CA ARG A 77 -10.76 -5.93 -15.60
C ARG A 77 -9.84 -5.64 -14.41
N GLU A 78 -10.17 -4.65 -13.62
CA GLU A 78 -9.39 -4.31 -12.42
C GLU A 78 -9.88 -5.12 -11.23
N LEU A 79 -8.95 -5.82 -10.54
CA LEU A 79 -9.29 -6.65 -9.38
C LEU A 79 -10.03 -5.85 -8.30
N ALA A 80 -9.60 -4.61 -8.03
CA ALA A 80 -10.26 -3.72 -7.07
C ALA A 80 -11.72 -3.43 -7.45
N LYS A 81 -12.04 -3.35 -8.75
CA LYS A 81 -13.40 -3.10 -9.24
C LYS A 81 -14.29 -4.32 -9.15
N ASP A 82 -13.75 -5.50 -9.44
CA ASP A 82 -14.48 -6.76 -9.23
C ASP A 82 -14.78 -6.96 -7.72
N LEU A 83 -13.79 -6.73 -6.84
CA LEU A 83 -13.99 -6.77 -5.39
C LEU A 83 -15.02 -5.74 -4.91
N GLU A 84 -15.07 -4.54 -5.50
CA GLU A 84 -16.04 -3.50 -5.18
C GLU A 84 -17.48 -3.92 -5.54
N GLY A 85 -17.67 -4.71 -6.60
CA GLY A 85 -18.98 -5.21 -7.04
C GLY A 85 -19.51 -6.38 -6.22
N ASP A 86 -18.62 -7.25 -5.71
CA ASP A 86 -18.99 -8.51 -5.07
C ASP A 86 -18.93 -8.49 -3.53
N LEU A 87 -18.32 -7.46 -2.93
CA LEU A 87 -18.19 -7.31 -1.48
C LEU A 87 -18.89 -6.04 -0.97
N SER A 88 -19.16 -6.01 0.34
CA SER A 88 -19.77 -4.83 0.97
C SER A 88 -19.10 -4.49 2.32
N GLY A 89 -19.46 -3.31 2.85
CA GLY A 89 -19.00 -2.85 4.17
C GLY A 89 -17.48 -2.72 4.30
N HIS A 90 -17.00 -2.83 5.54
CA HIS A 90 -15.57 -2.71 5.86
C HIS A 90 -14.72 -3.83 5.27
N PHE A 91 -15.30 -5.01 5.05
CA PHE A 91 -14.58 -6.13 4.44
C PHE A 91 -14.15 -5.80 3.00
N LYS A 92 -15.08 -5.24 2.20
CA LYS A 92 -14.79 -4.70 0.87
C LYS A 92 -13.66 -3.67 0.93
N ASP A 93 -13.80 -2.67 1.81
CA ASP A 93 -12.81 -1.58 1.92
C ASP A 93 -11.42 -2.12 2.24
N CYS A 94 -11.31 -3.07 3.17
CA CYS A 94 -10.06 -3.75 3.50
C CYS A 94 -9.48 -4.51 2.30
N CYS A 95 -10.31 -5.27 1.56
CA CYS A 95 -9.84 -6.03 0.39
C CYS A 95 -9.33 -5.11 -0.71
N ILE A 96 -10.02 -4.01 -0.99
CA ILE A 96 -9.57 -3.00 -1.96
C ILE A 96 -8.23 -2.41 -1.52
N LEU A 97 -8.08 -2.01 -0.25
CA LEU A 97 -6.81 -1.48 0.27
C LEU A 97 -5.65 -2.50 0.13
N LEU A 98 -5.91 -3.80 0.32
CA LEU A 98 -4.88 -4.83 0.14
C LEU A 98 -4.42 -4.96 -1.33
N THR A 99 -5.23 -4.53 -2.29
CA THR A 99 -4.87 -4.53 -3.73
C THR A 99 -4.17 -3.25 -4.18
N GLU A 100 -4.04 -2.25 -3.31
CA GLU A 100 -3.43 -0.97 -3.64
C GLU A 100 -1.92 -0.95 -3.33
N CYS A 101 -1.18 -0.13 -4.06
CA CYS A 101 0.24 0.08 -3.78
C CYS A 101 0.40 0.73 -2.38
N PRO A 102 1.28 0.21 -1.50
CA PRO A 102 1.43 0.75 -0.15
C PRO A 102 1.83 2.23 -0.14
N TYR A 103 2.71 2.65 -1.05
CA TYR A 103 3.10 4.06 -1.16
C TYR A 103 1.96 4.96 -1.64
N TYR A 104 1.04 4.44 -2.46
CA TYR A 104 -0.16 5.17 -2.87
C TYR A 104 -1.12 5.35 -1.70
N LEU A 105 -1.30 4.34 -0.85
CA LEU A 105 -2.11 4.46 0.37
C LEU A 105 -1.50 5.44 1.37
N MET A 106 -0.19 5.35 1.63
CA MET A 106 0.53 6.30 2.49
C MET A 106 0.41 7.73 1.94
N ALA A 107 0.54 7.92 0.63
CA ALA A 107 0.34 9.21 -0.01
C ALA A 107 -1.10 9.74 0.13
N LYS A 108 -2.11 8.88 -0.02
CA LYS A 108 -3.52 9.26 0.21
C LYS A 108 -3.73 9.67 1.67
N SER A 109 -3.20 8.92 2.64
CA SER A 109 -3.27 9.26 4.06
C SER A 109 -2.61 10.61 4.36
N LEU A 110 -1.41 10.85 3.82
CA LEU A 110 -0.75 12.17 3.91
C LEU A 110 -1.62 13.28 3.31
N TYR A 111 -2.20 13.05 2.14
CA TYR A 111 -3.05 14.05 1.49
C TYR A 111 -4.23 14.46 2.36
N TYR A 112 -4.94 13.49 2.93
CA TYR A 112 -6.06 13.79 3.83
C TYR A 112 -5.60 14.41 5.16
N ALA A 113 -4.43 14.02 5.68
CA ALA A 113 -3.85 14.62 6.88
C ALA A 113 -3.50 16.11 6.70
N PHE A 114 -3.09 16.53 5.50
CA PHE A 114 -2.83 17.93 5.17
C PHE A 114 -4.06 18.74 4.76
N LYS A 115 -5.10 18.08 4.23
CA LYS A 115 -6.32 18.75 3.74
C LYS A 115 -7.32 19.11 4.86
N GLY A 116 -7.27 18.41 5.99
CA GLY A 116 -8.23 18.55 7.09
C GLY A 116 -8.33 19.96 7.69
N VAL A 117 -9.38 20.21 8.48
CA VAL A 117 -9.43 21.37 9.38
C VAL A 117 -8.47 21.07 10.54
N GLY A 118 -7.29 21.69 10.50
CA GLY A 118 -6.14 21.28 11.31
C GLY A 118 -5.28 20.21 10.62
N THR A 119 -4.07 20.02 11.09
CA THR A 119 -3.10 19.05 10.57
C THR A 119 -3.16 17.80 11.43
N ASN A 120 -3.39 16.61 10.84
CA ASN A 120 -3.21 15.35 11.59
C ASN A 120 -1.71 15.01 11.67
N GLU A 121 -1.01 15.70 12.57
CA GLU A 121 0.44 15.58 12.77
C GLU A 121 0.86 14.15 13.12
N ASN A 122 0.04 13.40 13.87
CA ASN A 122 0.34 12.02 14.22
C ASN A 122 0.50 11.13 12.99
N THR A 123 -0.44 11.20 12.03
CA THR A 123 -0.34 10.43 10.78
C THR A 123 0.87 10.86 9.94
N ILE A 124 1.19 12.16 9.95
CA ILE A 124 2.34 12.70 9.22
C ILE A 124 3.64 12.19 9.83
N ILE A 125 3.81 12.28 11.15
CA ILE A 125 4.98 11.81 11.89
C ILE A 125 5.15 10.30 11.69
N GLU A 126 4.08 9.52 11.88
CA GLU A 126 4.11 8.06 11.75
C GLU A 126 4.61 7.63 10.36
N ILE A 127 4.06 8.22 9.30
CA ILE A 127 4.43 7.89 7.93
C ILE A 127 5.87 8.34 7.61
N LEU A 128 6.24 9.56 8.01
CA LEU A 128 7.52 10.15 7.61
C LEU A 128 8.69 9.57 8.41
N VAL A 129 8.53 9.30 9.71
CA VAL A 129 9.56 8.67 10.54
C VAL A 129 9.77 7.21 10.14
N GLY A 130 8.72 6.53 9.66
CA GLY A 130 8.80 5.14 9.19
C GLY A 130 9.45 4.96 7.81
N CYS A 131 9.63 6.03 7.03
CA CYS A 131 10.15 5.97 5.67
C CYS A 131 11.66 6.27 5.60
N TYR A 132 12.47 5.37 5.07
CA TYR A 132 13.87 5.67 4.72
C TYR A 132 13.99 6.28 3.32
N ASN A 133 15.19 6.75 2.96
CA ASN A 133 15.43 7.55 1.75
C ASN A 133 14.82 6.99 0.46
N GLU A 134 14.94 5.69 0.20
CA GLU A 134 14.37 5.08 -1.02
C GLU A 134 12.83 5.02 -0.99
N GLU A 135 12.25 4.69 0.16
CA GLU A 135 10.80 4.68 0.37
C GLU A 135 10.23 6.08 0.27
N LEU A 136 10.96 7.08 0.77
CA LEU A 136 10.57 8.48 0.70
C LEU A 136 10.47 8.95 -0.76
N GLU A 137 11.38 8.53 -1.64
CA GLU A 137 11.29 8.84 -3.07
C GLU A 137 10.06 8.19 -3.73
N LYS A 138 9.77 6.92 -3.41
CA LYS A 138 8.55 6.24 -3.89
C LYS A 138 7.29 6.93 -3.37
N LEU A 139 7.29 7.34 -2.11
CA LEU A 139 6.20 8.06 -1.48
C LEU A 139 5.97 9.44 -2.13
N LYS A 140 7.03 10.20 -2.41
CA LYS A 140 6.95 11.48 -3.14
C LYS A 140 6.30 11.30 -4.51
N GLN A 141 6.73 10.28 -5.27
CA GLN A 141 6.15 9.98 -6.58
C GLN A 141 4.66 9.60 -6.47
N ALA A 142 4.32 8.74 -5.51
CA ALA A 142 2.93 8.36 -5.25
C ALA A 142 2.07 9.57 -4.83
N TYR A 143 2.63 10.51 -4.05
CA TYR A 143 1.95 11.74 -3.66
C TYR A 143 1.62 12.63 -4.86
N ILE A 144 2.54 12.77 -5.83
CA ILE A 144 2.26 13.47 -7.08
C ILE A 144 1.09 12.81 -7.82
N TYR A 145 1.04 11.48 -7.86
CA TYR A 145 -0.05 10.74 -8.48
C TYR A 145 -1.39 11.00 -7.76
N VAL A 146 -1.41 11.00 -6.43
CA VAL A 146 -2.60 11.36 -5.63
C VAL A 146 -3.08 12.78 -5.95
N LEU A 147 -2.19 13.77 -6.03
CA LEU A 147 -2.58 15.13 -6.39
C LEU A 147 -3.23 15.20 -7.77
N ARG A 148 -2.71 14.44 -8.74
CA ARG A 148 -3.29 14.32 -10.09
C ARG A 148 -4.68 13.69 -10.05
N ASP A 149 -4.86 12.59 -9.32
CA ASP A 149 -6.16 11.93 -9.10
C ASP A 149 -7.19 12.90 -8.51
N LYS A 150 -6.75 13.81 -7.63
CA LYS A 150 -7.60 14.86 -7.04
C LYS A 150 -7.77 16.12 -7.90
N GLY A 151 -7.21 16.15 -9.11
CA GLY A 151 -7.32 17.28 -10.02
C GLY A 151 -6.51 18.52 -9.61
N ILE A 152 -5.57 18.39 -8.68
CA ILE A 152 -4.74 19.49 -8.17
C ILE A 152 -3.50 19.65 -9.05
N LYS A 153 -3.34 20.80 -9.71
CA LYS A 153 -2.22 21.11 -10.61
C LYS A 153 -1.18 22.03 -9.92
N GLY A 154 0.03 21.52 -9.68
CA GLY A 154 1.17 22.24 -9.02
C GLY A 154 1.03 22.34 -7.49
N LYS A 155 2.05 22.55 -6.63
CA LYS A 155 3.52 22.51 -6.68
C LYS A 155 3.88 21.68 -5.42
N LEU A 156 4.59 20.55 -5.56
CA LEU A 156 5.00 19.63 -4.45
C LEU A 156 5.76 20.36 -3.31
N HIS A 157 6.29 21.54 -3.63
CA HIS A 157 7.30 22.29 -2.92
C HIS A 157 6.95 22.74 -1.50
N ARG A 158 5.70 22.63 -1.01
CA ARG A 158 5.38 23.08 0.36
C ARG A 158 5.36 22.00 1.43
N ILE A 159 5.22 20.74 1.03
CA ILE A 159 4.96 19.63 1.98
C ILE A 159 6.24 18.85 2.30
N PHE A 160 7.15 18.75 1.33
CA PHE A 160 8.41 18.02 1.49
C PHE A 160 9.63 18.95 1.53
N THR A 161 9.45 20.22 1.91
CA THR A 161 10.59 21.12 2.16
C THR A 161 11.30 20.73 3.44
N PRO A 162 12.65 20.83 3.49
CA PRO A 162 13.41 20.68 4.73
C PRO A 162 12.83 21.51 5.88
N ASP A 163 12.34 22.71 5.60
CA ASP A 163 11.71 23.60 6.58
C ASP A 163 10.41 23.03 7.19
N PHE A 164 9.61 22.30 6.40
CA PHE A 164 8.38 21.66 6.91
C PHE A 164 8.73 20.51 7.86
N PHE A 165 9.71 19.69 7.48
CA PHE A 165 10.24 18.61 8.31
C PHE A 165 10.91 19.14 9.59
N ALA A 166 11.72 20.20 9.47
CA ALA A 166 12.37 20.83 10.61
C ALA A 166 11.33 21.39 11.58
N LYS A 167 10.26 22.00 11.08
CA LYS A 167 9.19 22.55 11.93
C LYS A 167 8.43 21.47 12.71
N ILE A 168 8.23 20.28 12.15
CA ILE A 168 7.58 19.14 12.83
C ILE A 168 8.53 18.47 13.82
N ILE A 169 9.79 18.23 13.44
CA ILE A 169 10.74 17.48 14.27
C ILE A 169 11.31 18.33 15.43
N TRP A 170 11.45 19.65 15.27
CA TRP A 170 12.06 20.53 16.28
C TRP A 170 11.08 21.34 17.15
N ASN A 171 9.77 21.29 16.91
CA ASN A 171 8.76 21.93 17.78
C ASN A 171 7.92 20.92 18.60
N SER A 172 8.40 19.68 18.75
CA SER A 172 7.82 18.69 19.68
C SER A 172 8.66 18.57 20.95
#